data_AF-A0A1F6RPL8-F1
#
_entry.id   AF-A0A1F6RPL8-F1
#
_cell.length_a   1.000
_cell.length_b   1.000
_cell.length_c   1.000
_cell.angle_alpha   90.00
_cell.angle_beta   90.00
_cell.angle_gamma   90.00
#
_symmetry.space_group_name_H-M   'P 1'
#
loop_
_entity.id
_entity.type
_entity.pdbx_description
1 polymer ?
#
loop_
_entity_poly.entity_id
_entity_poly.type
_entity_poly.pdbx_seq_one_letter_code
_entity_poly.pdbx_strand_id
1 'polypeptide(L)'
;MQIAARIAAILNKVWSFAVSIPIIGKGLQWLATLSKEVSVSFFILEEATSIEDGAERVANTVAKRIFYYFADWGLALLSWSMVGGLKLLGVQFVYALGAMWVYDVVIATAFLYVYKRHNTDLTLGINFRRGVDAVFRRSRIAGMLAVAGVIIKAIYWDGPEHIVIFFEKELKTTSRMMVLLVILTVIQAYIWTAIIYLGLEGLGDLVGFLWNLLT
;
A
#
# COMPACT_ATOMS: atom_id res chain seq x y z
N MET A 1 9.08 35.41 29.38
CA MET A 1 9.09 35.85 27.95
C MET A 1 10.49 35.82 27.31
N GLN A 2 11.59 36.18 28.01
CA GLN A 2 12.96 36.16 27.43
C GLN A 2 13.54 34.75 27.14
N ILE A 3 13.16 33.71 27.88
CA ILE A 3 13.69 32.34 27.68
C ILE A 3 13.15 31.73 26.38
N ALA A 4 11.85 31.88 26.10
CA ALA A 4 11.23 31.40 24.86
C ALA A 4 11.83 32.07 23.62
N ALA A 5 12.13 33.37 23.68
CA ALA A 5 12.80 34.10 22.60
C ALA A 5 14.24 33.61 22.36
N ARG A 6 14.98 33.26 23.43
CA ARG A 6 16.33 32.68 23.33
C ARG A 6 16.31 31.25 22.77
N ILE A 7 15.33 30.44 23.16
CA ILE A 7 15.15 29.09 22.61
C ILE A 7 14.79 29.16 21.12
N ALA A 8 13.87 30.04 20.73
CA ALA A 8 13.52 30.26 19.32
C ALA A 8 14.72 30.75 18.49
N ALA A 9 15.56 31.63 19.04
CA ALA A 9 16.77 32.11 18.38
C ALA A 9 17.82 30.99 18.20
N ILE A 10 18.01 30.12 19.20
CA ILE A 10 18.90 28.96 19.10
C ILE A 10 18.37 27.96 18.07
N LEU A 11 17.07 27.66 18.09
CA LEU A 11 16.45 26.76 17.11
C LEU A 11 16.55 27.30 15.69
N ASN A 12 16.32 28.61 15.48
CA ASN A 12 16.51 29.23 14.16
C ASN A 12 17.98 29.18 13.70
N LYS A 13 18.93 29.35 14.61
CA LYS A 13 20.36 29.30 14.29
C LYS A 13 20.79 27.87 13.94
N VAL A 14 20.33 26.87 14.69
CA VAL A 14 20.55 25.44 14.40
C VAL A 14 19.89 25.04 13.08
N TRP A 15 18.67 25.50 12.81
CA TRP A 15 17.97 25.26 11.55
C TRP A 15 18.69 25.89 10.36
N SER A 16 19.11 27.16 10.48
CA SER A 16 19.90 27.84 9.44
C SER A 16 21.25 27.17 9.20
N PHE A 17 21.89 26.65 10.25
CA PHE A 17 23.15 25.93 10.16
C PHE A 17 22.97 24.57 9.47
N ALA A 18 21.93 23.81 9.84
CA ALA A 18 21.58 22.54 9.19
C ALA A 18 21.26 22.74 7.70
N VAL A 19 20.50 23.79 7.34
CA VAL A 19 20.20 24.12 5.94
C VAL A 19 21.43 24.62 5.17
N SER A 20 22.39 25.26 5.86
CA SER A 20 23.66 25.74 5.25
C SER A 20 24.68 24.64 4.95
N ILE A 21 24.49 23.43 5.47
CA ILE A 21 25.33 22.28 5.11
C ILE A 21 24.96 21.86 3.68
N PRO A 22 25.85 22.01 2.69
CA PRO A 22 25.52 21.80 1.27
C PRO A 22 25.04 20.38 0.95
N ILE A 23 25.33 19.41 1.82
CA ILE A 23 24.86 18.02 1.73
C ILE A 23 23.36 17.93 2.08
N ILE A 24 22.90 18.68 3.09
CA ILE A 24 21.50 18.73 3.52
C ILE A 24 20.66 19.51 2.50
N GLY A 25 21.18 20.62 1.99
CA GLY A 25 20.55 21.38 0.90
C GLY A 25 20.37 20.54 -0.38
N LYS A 26 21.41 19.79 -0.80
CA LYS A 26 21.33 18.88 -1.95
C LYS A 26 20.40 17.70 -1.71
N GLY A 27 20.37 17.14 -0.51
CA GLY A 27 19.44 16.07 -0.13
C GLY A 27 17.98 16.53 -0.16
N LEU A 28 17.68 17.71 0.38
CA LEU A 28 16.35 18.33 0.33
C LEU A 28 15.92 18.66 -1.10
N GLN A 29 16.81 19.21 -1.92
CA GLN A 29 16.52 19.47 -3.32
C GLN A 29 16.26 18.18 -4.11
N TRP A 30 17.04 17.13 -3.84
CA TRP A 30 16.84 15.80 -4.42
C TRP A 30 15.47 15.23 -4.02
N LEU A 31 15.11 15.29 -2.74
CA LEU A 31 13.80 14.85 -2.24
C LEU A 31 12.65 15.66 -2.84
N ALA A 32 12.77 16.98 -2.93
CA ALA A 32 11.75 17.85 -3.50
C ALA A 32 11.53 17.54 -4.99
N THR A 33 12.62 17.34 -5.74
CA THR A 33 12.56 16.99 -7.17
C THR A 33 11.96 15.60 -7.36
N LEU A 34 12.38 14.62 -6.56
CA LEU A 34 11.83 13.27 -6.58
C LEU A 34 10.33 13.28 -6.23
N SER A 35 9.94 14.02 -5.20
CA SER A 35 8.53 14.12 -4.77
C SER A 35 7.67 14.75 -5.86
N LYS A 36 8.20 15.77 -6.55
CA LYS A 36 7.53 16.38 -7.71
C LYS A 36 7.36 15.36 -8.84
N GLU A 37 8.43 14.66 -9.23
CA GLU A 37 8.38 13.64 -10.30
C GLU A 37 7.41 12.52 -9.97
N VAL A 38 7.44 12.01 -8.74
CA VAL A 38 6.52 10.98 -8.26
C VAL A 38 5.08 11.49 -8.30
N SER A 39 4.82 12.72 -7.83
CA SER A 39 3.46 13.30 -7.85
C SER A 39 2.95 13.48 -9.27
N VAL A 40 3.78 14.01 -10.17
CA VAL A 40 3.42 14.22 -11.58
C VAL A 40 3.11 12.88 -12.25
N SER A 41 3.93 11.85 -12.06
CA SER A 41 3.69 10.53 -12.65
C SER A 41 2.52 9.78 -11.98
N PHE A 42 2.33 9.93 -10.66
CA PHE A 42 1.25 9.29 -9.90
C PHE A 42 -0.13 9.85 -10.27
N PHE A 43 -0.25 11.17 -10.40
CA PHE A 43 -1.50 11.84 -10.78
C PHE A 43 -1.67 11.99 -12.29
N ILE A 44 -0.71 11.50 -13.09
CA ILE A 44 -0.77 11.55 -14.56
C ILE A 44 -0.86 13.00 -15.06
N LEU A 45 -0.09 13.89 -14.44
CA LEU A 45 -0.08 15.32 -14.79
C LEU A 45 0.77 15.61 -16.03
N GLU A 46 1.62 14.67 -16.46
CA GLU A 46 2.35 14.78 -17.74
C GLU A 46 1.42 14.85 -18.95
N GLU A 47 0.24 14.22 -18.85
CA GLU A 47 -0.75 14.13 -19.94
C GLU A 47 -1.84 15.23 -19.83
N ALA A 48 -1.76 16.11 -18.83
CA ALA A 48 -2.75 17.14 -18.61
C ALA A 48 -2.64 18.26 -19.65
N THR A 49 -3.75 18.58 -20.30
CA THR A 49 -3.82 19.60 -21.36
C THR A 49 -4.11 21.00 -20.83
N SER A 50 -4.71 21.10 -19.64
CA SER A 50 -4.95 22.36 -18.92
C SER A 50 -4.82 22.18 -17.40
N ILE A 51 -4.88 23.30 -16.67
CA ILE A 51 -4.91 23.27 -15.20
C ILE A 51 -6.19 22.59 -14.69
N GLU A 52 -7.34 22.81 -15.35
CA GLU A 52 -8.60 22.15 -14.97
C GLU A 52 -8.51 20.62 -15.13
N ASP A 53 -7.96 20.14 -16.26
CA ASP A 53 -7.74 18.70 -16.52
C ASP A 53 -6.78 18.08 -15.47
N GLY A 54 -5.70 18.80 -15.13
CA GLY A 54 -4.80 18.39 -14.05
C GLY A 54 -5.51 18.30 -12.69
N ALA A 55 -6.36 19.28 -12.36
CA ALA A 55 -7.14 19.28 -11.12
C ALA A 55 -8.17 18.14 -11.08
N GLU A 56 -8.84 17.85 -12.19
CA GLU A 56 -9.79 16.75 -12.32
C GLU A 56 -9.12 15.38 -12.09
N ARG A 57 -7.93 15.16 -12.65
CA ARG A 57 -7.15 13.93 -12.44
C ARG A 57 -6.76 13.72 -10.98
N VAL A 58 -6.33 14.78 -10.31
CA VAL A 58 -6.03 14.75 -8.87
C VAL A 58 -7.31 14.44 -8.08
N ALA A 59 -8.40 15.15 -8.36
CA ALA A 59 -9.68 14.96 -7.67
C ALA A 59 -10.21 13.53 -7.84
N ASN A 60 -10.18 12.97 -9.05
CA ASN A 60 -10.60 11.60 -9.33
C ASN A 60 -9.71 10.58 -8.60
N THR A 61 -8.38 10.78 -8.60
CA THR A 61 -7.45 9.92 -7.87
C THR A 61 -7.72 9.94 -6.36
N VAL A 62 -7.96 11.13 -5.79
CA VAL A 62 -8.30 11.29 -4.37
C VAL A 62 -9.65 10.65 -4.07
N ALA A 63 -10.67 10.84 -4.92
CA ALA A 63 -11.99 10.24 -4.75
C ALA A 63 -11.91 8.71 -4.74
N LYS A 64 -11.16 8.11 -5.68
CA LYS A 64 -10.88 6.67 -5.70
C LYS A 64 -10.17 6.20 -4.43
N ARG A 65 -9.17 6.95 -3.96
CA ARG A 65 -8.45 6.61 -2.73
C ARG A 65 -9.38 6.61 -1.52
N ILE A 66 -10.24 7.62 -1.41
CA ILE A 66 -11.22 7.73 -0.31
C ILE A 66 -12.22 6.57 -0.38
N PHE A 67 -12.78 6.31 -1.56
CA PHE A 67 -13.70 5.19 -1.77
C PHE A 67 -13.06 3.86 -1.39
N TYR A 68 -11.87 3.59 -1.92
CA TYR A 68 -11.14 2.36 -1.64
C TYR A 68 -10.80 2.23 -0.16
N TYR A 69 -10.39 3.32 0.50
CA TYR A 69 -10.12 3.33 1.94
C TYR A 69 -11.35 2.93 2.77
N PHE A 70 -12.53 3.48 2.46
CA PHE A 70 -13.76 3.09 3.17
C PHE A 70 -14.20 1.66 2.85
N ALA A 71 -14.06 1.23 1.59
CA ALA A 71 -14.35 -0.14 1.19
C ALA A 71 -13.45 -1.12 1.94
N ASP A 72 -12.15 -0.84 2.00
CA ASP A 72 -11.14 -1.66 2.64
C ASP A 72 -11.40 -1.84 4.14
N TRP A 73 -11.70 -0.75 4.87
CA TRP A 73 -12.10 -0.84 6.28
C TRP A 73 -13.41 -1.61 6.50
N GLY A 74 -14.40 -1.41 5.62
CA GLY A 74 -15.65 -2.16 5.68
C GLY A 74 -15.44 -3.67 5.48
N LEU A 75 -14.63 -4.02 4.49
CA LEU A 75 -14.28 -5.41 4.16
C LEU A 75 -13.41 -6.05 5.25
N ALA A 76 -12.50 -5.29 5.87
CA ALA A 76 -11.72 -5.75 7.02
C ALA A 76 -12.62 -6.02 8.24
N LEU A 77 -13.56 -5.12 8.56
CA LEU A 77 -14.50 -5.35 9.67
C LEU A 77 -15.37 -6.59 9.46
N LEU A 78 -15.83 -6.82 8.23
CA LEU A 78 -16.59 -8.02 7.88
C LEU A 78 -15.74 -9.29 8.04
N SER A 79 -14.50 -9.28 7.56
CA SER A 79 -13.61 -10.43 7.67
C SER A 79 -13.24 -10.74 9.12
N TRP A 80 -12.98 -9.70 9.92
CA TRP A 80 -12.71 -9.83 11.35
C TRP A 80 -13.91 -10.37 12.12
N SER A 81 -15.11 -9.86 11.82
CA SER A 81 -16.35 -10.32 12.45
C SER A 81 -16.66 -11.77 12.09
N MET A 82 -16.41 -12.17 10.84
CA MET A 82 -16.58 -13.55 10.38
C MET A 82 -15.63 -14.50 11.13
N VAL A 83 -14.32 -14.24 11.11
CA VAL A 83 -13.34 -15.10 11.77
C VAL A 83 -13.51 -15.11 13.29
N GLY A 84 -13.79 -13.95 13.88
CA GLY A 84 -14.10 -13.82 15.31
C GLY A 84 -15.35 -14.60 15.72
N GLY A 85 -16.42 -14.52 14.92
CA GLY A 85 -17.64 -15.31 15.11
C GLY A 85 -17.38 -16.81 15.01
N LEU A 86 -16.64 -17.26 14.00
CA LEU A 86 -16.26 -18.67 13.85
C LEU A 86 -15.45 -19.17 15.05
N LYS A 87 -14.53 -18.34 15.58
CA LYS A 87 -13.78 -18.65 16.79
C LYS A 87 -14.69 -18.82 18.00
N LEU A 88 -15.66 -17.93 18.21
CA LEU A 88 -16.62 -18.01 19.31
C LEU A 88 -17.52 -19.24 19.23
N LEU A 89 -17.80 -19.72 18.01
CA LEU A 89 -18.54 -20.96 17.75
C LEU A 89 -17.68 -22.23 17.92
N GLY A 90 -16.40 -22.11 18.28
CA GLY A 90 -15.51 -23.26 18.47
C GLY A 90 -15.12 -23.96 17.18
N VAL A 91 -15.23 -23.29 16.03
CA VAL A 91 -14.76 -23.81 14.74
C VAL A 91 -13.25 -24.02 14.82
N GLN A 92 -12.71 -25.01 14.11
CA GLN A 92 -11.27 -25.23 14.10
C GLN A 92 -10.57 -24.21 13.19
N PHE A 93 -9.34 -23.84 13.55
CA PHE A 93 -8.52 -22.86 12.82
C PHE A 93 -8.50 -23.10 11.31
N VAL A 94 -8.31 -24.34 10.87
CA VAL A 94 -8.22 -24.69 9.44
C VAL A 94 -9.50 -24.34 8.68
N TYR A 95 -10.68 -24.52 9.29
CA TYR A 95 -11.95 -24.15 8.65
C TYR A 95 -12.17 -22.64 8.65
N ALA A 96 -11.74 -21.94 9.69
CA ALA A 96 -11.78 -20.47 9.72
C ALA A 96 -10.83 -19.86 8.69
N LEU A 97 -9.63 -20.43 8.54
CA LEU A 97 -8.68 -20.08 7.49
C LEU A 97 -9.27 -20.31 6.10
N GLY A 98 -9.94 -21.46 5.88
CA GLY A 98 -10.62 -21.75 4.62
C GLY A 98 -11.73 -20.73 4.30
N ALA A 99 -12.54 -20.35 5.29
CA ALA A 99 -13.57 -19.32 5.12
C ALA A 99 -12.97 -17.94 4.80
N MET A 100 -11.92 -17.54 5.52
CA MET A 100 -11.18 -16.30 5.26
C MET A 100 -10.56 -16.28 3.86
N TRP A 101 -9.95 -17.39 3.44
CA TRP A 101 -9.34 -17.50 2.12
C TRP A 101 -10.38 -17.40 0.99
N VAL A 102 -11.51 -18.10 1.10
CA VAL A 102 -12.60 -18.01 0.12
C VAL A 102 -13.14 -16.57 0.07
N TYR A 103 -13.31 -15.94 1.23
CA TYR A 103 -13.71 -14.54 1.32
C TYR A 103 -12.72 -13.62 0.58
N ASP A 104 -11.44 -13.72 0.87
CA ASP A 104 -10.39 -12.90 0.25
C ASP A 104 -10.33 -13.11 -1.27
N VAL A 105 -10.46 -14.36 -1.75
CA VAL A 105 -10.53 -14.67 -3.19
C VAL A 105 -11.73 -14.00 -3.85
N VAL A 106 -12.92 -14.08 -3.24
CA VAL A 106 -14.14 -13.47 -3.78
C VAL A 106 -14.00 -11.96 -3.90
N ILE A 107 -13.53 -11.30 -2.84
CA ILE A 107 -13.34 -9.85 -2.80
C ILE A 107 -12.28 -9.40 -3.81
N ALA A 108 -11.10 -10.02 -3.80
CA ALA A 108 -10.01 -9.65 -4.71
C ALA A 108 -10.41 -9.90 -6.18
N THR A 109 -11.15 -10.99 -6.46
CA THR A 109 -11.68 -11.27 -7.80
C THR A 109 -12.72 -10.23 -8.22
N ALA A 110 -13.57 -9.75 -7.30
CA ALA A 110 -14.55 -8.71 -7.60
C ALA A 110 -13.87 -7.38 -8.00
N PHE A 111 -12.85 -6.95 -7.26
CA PHE A 111 -12.05 -5.78 -7.63
C PHE A 111 -11.35 -5.95 -8.98
N LEU A 112 -10.74 -7.11 -9.21
CA LEU A 112 -10.07 -7.41 -10.48
C LEU A 112 -11.07 -7.45 -11.65
N TYR A 113 -12.28 -7.97 -11.42
CA TYR A 113 -13.35 -7.97 -12.41
C TYR A 113 -13.79 -6.54 -12.75
N VAL A 114 -14.04 -5.70 -11.75
CA VAL A 114 -14.37 -4.27 -11.95
C VAL A 114 -13.28 -3.58 -12.74
N TYR A 115 -12.02 -3.82 -12.38
CA TYR A 115 -10.87 -3.30 -13.10
C TYR A 115 -10.89 -3.70 -14.58
N LYS A 116 -11.00 -5.00 -14.89
CA LYS A 116 -10.99 -5.49 -16.28
C LYS A 116 -12.23 -5.09 -17.07
N ARG A 117 -13.40 -4.99 -16.43
CA ARG A 117 -14.67 -4.69 -17.10
C ARG A 117 -14.83 -3.22 -17.43
N HIS A 118 -14.43 -2.34 -16.50
CA HIS A 118 -14.63 -0.90 -16.60
C HIS A 118 -13.34 -0.12 -16.90
N ASN A 119 -12.21 -0.84 -17.07
CA ASN A 119 -10.88 -0.25 -17.22
C ASN A 119 -10.57 0.82 -16.16
N THR A 120 -11.13 0.62 -14.96
CA THR A 120 -11.08 1.59 -13.87
C THR A 120 -10.38 0.93 -12.70
N ASP A 121 -9.14 1.35 -12.47
CA ASP A 121 -8.38 0.97 -11.30
C ASP A 121 -8.88 1.79 -10.09
N LEU A 122 -9.56 1.09 -9.17
CA LEU A 122 -10.03 1.65 -7.89
C LEU A 122 -8.97 1.54 -6.79
N THR A 123 -8.06 0.57 -6.89
CA THR A 123 -7.01 0.32 -5.88
C THR A 123 -5.83 1.26 -6.03
N LEU A 124 -5.74 1.92 -7.20
CA LEU A 124 -4.67 2.81 -7.63
C LEU A 124 -3.33 2.07 -7.87
N GLY A 125 -3.36 0.76 -8.07
CA GLY A 125 -2.16 -0.05 -8.35
C GLY A 125 -1.34 0.46 -9.53
N ILE A 126 -1.99 0.91 -10.60
CA ILE A 126 -1.30 1.52 -11.76
C ILE A 126 -0.65 2.85 -11.37
N ASN A 127 -1.35 3.70 -10.62
CA ASN A 127 -0.83 4.99 -10.18
C ASN A 127 0.38 4.80 -9.26
N PHE A 128 0.29 3.88 -8.30
CA PHE A 128 1.42 3.48 -7.45
C PHE A 128 2.58 2.95 -8.30
N ARG A 129 2.29 2.13 -9.32
CA ARG A 129 3.34 1.63 -10.21
C ARG A 129 4.05 2.76 -10.96
N ARG A 130 3.31 3.73 -11.50
CA ARG A 130 3.89 4.92 -12.16
C ARG A 130 4.77 5.73 -11.19
N GLY A 131 4.32 5.92 -9.95
CA GLY A 131 5.10 6.58 -8.90
C GLY A 131 6.40 5.83 -8.59
N VAL A 132 6.34 4.51 -8.42
CA VAL A 132 7.51 3.66 -8.19
C VAL A 132 8.46 3.65 -9.38
N ASP A 133 7.94 3.57 -10.61
CA ASP A 133 8.73 3.65 -11.84
C ASP A 133 9.48 5.01 -11.90
N ALA A 134 8.86 6.11 -11.47
CA ALA A 134 9.53 7.41 -11.36
C ALA A 134 10.69 7.39 -10.36
N VAL A 135 10.52 6.71 -9.21
CA VAL A 135 11.62 6.51 -8.24
C VAL A 135 12.76 5.68 -8.86
N PHE A 136 12.44 4.60 -9.56
CA PHE A 136 13.43 3.75 -10.23
C PHE A 136 14.29 4.50 -11.25
N ARG A 137 13.68 5.44 -12.00
CA ARG A 137 14.41 6.29 -12.95
C ARG A 137 15.49 7.14 -12.27
N ARG A 138 15.30 7.52 -11.01
CA ARG A 138 16.25 8.31 -10.22
C ARG A 138 17.23 7.46 -9.43
N SER A 139 16.77 6.37 -8.82
CA SER A 139 17.62 5.46 -8.03
C SER A 139 17.05 4.06 -8.04
N ARG A 140 17.85 3.09 -8.50
CA ARG A 140 17.48 1.67 -8.49
C ARG A 140 17.23 1.15 -7.08
N ILE A 141 18.06 1.55 -6.12
CA ILE A 141 17.94 1.11 -4.72
C ILE A 141 16.66 1.66 -4.11
N ALA A 142 16.39 2.96 -4.28
CA ALA A 142 15.16 3.56 -3.76
C ALA A 142 13.90 2.97 -4.42
N GLY A 143 13.97 2.67 -5.73
CA GLY A 143 12.89 2.00 -6.45
C GLY A 143 12.61 0.59 -5.91
N MET A 144 13.65 -0.20 -5.66
CA MET A 144 13.51 -1.54 -5.05
C MET A 144 12.87 -1.47 -3.67
N LEU A 145 13.30 -0.52 -2.83
CA LEU A 145 12.70 -0.30 -1.52
C LEU A 145 11.23 0.14 -1.62
N ALA A 146 10.88 0.97 -2.61
CA ALA A 146 9.51 1.39 -2.83
C ALA A 146 8.61 0.22 -3.27
N VAL A 147 9.09 -0.67 -4.16
CA VAL A 147 8.37 -1.91 -4.52
C VAL A 147 8.16 -2.79 -3.30
N ALA A 148 9.22 -3.02 -2.51
CA ALA A 148 9.12 -3.83 -1.31
C ALA A 148 8.09 -3.26 -0.34
N GLY A 149 8.08 -1.94 -0.14
CA GLY A 149 7.08 -1.25 0.70
C GLY A 149 5.65 -1.45 0.20
N VAL A 150 5.41 -1.37 -1.12
CA VAL A 150 4.09 -1.62 -1.71
C VAL A 150 3.66 -3.08 -1.53
N ILE A 151 4.56 -4.04 -1.79
CA ILE A 151 4.30 -5.47 -1.61
C ILE A 151 3.93 -5.79 -0.16
N ILE A 152 4.74 -5.33 0.79
CA ILE A 152 4.49 -5.54 2.23
C ILE A 152 3.12 -4.93 2.58
N LYS A 153 2.89 -3.67 2.24
CA LYS A 153 1.64 -2.99 2.59
C LYS A 153 0.40 -3.70 2.03
N ALA A 154 0.47 -4.25 0.83
CA ALA A 154 -0.66 -4.94 0.23
C ALA A 154 -0.89 -6.34 0.81
N ILE A 155 0.18 -7.09 1.14
CA ILE A 155 0.04 -8.41 1.80
C ILE A 155 -0.62 -8.28 3.17
N TYR A 156 -0.31 -7.20 3.91
CA TYR A 156 -0.87 -6.99 5.25
C TYR A 156 -2.20 -6.24 5.22
N TRP A 157 -2.41 -5.31 4.28
CA TRP A 157 -3.51 -4.35 4.37
C TRP A 157 -4.23 -4.11 3.04
N ASP A 158 -3.59 -3.45 2.06
CA ASP A 158 -4.25 -2.93 0.83
C ASP A 158 -4.79 -4.04 -0.14
N GLY A 159 -4.87 -5.31 0.28
CA GLY A 159 -5.46 -6.41 -0.50
C GLY A 159 -4.58 -7.00 -1.61
N PRO A 160 -4.75 -8.30 -1.95
CA PRO A 160 -3.95 -8.97 -2.99
C PRO A 160 -4.16 -8.41 -4.40
N GLU A 161 -5.36 -7.91 -4.69
CA GLU A 161 -5.72 -7.31 -5.97
C GLU A 161 -4.86 -6.09 -6.31
N HIS A 162 -4.40 -5.33 -5.31
CA HIS A 162 -3.57 -4.16 -5.50
C HIS A 162 -2.22 -4.54 -6.11
N ILE A 163 -1.60 -5.65 -5.65
CA ILE A 163 -0.34 -6.18 -6.20
C ILE A 163 -0.52 -6.72 -7.61
N VAL A 164 -1.63 -7.40 -7.85
CA VAL A 164 -1.92 -7.99 -9.16
C VAL A 164 -2.10 -6.89 -10.22
N ILE A 165 -2.77 -5.79 -9.87
CA ILE A 165 -2.91 -4.61 -10.74
C ILE A 165 -1.58 -3.87 -10.88
N PHE A 166 -0.83 -3.70 -9.79
CA PHE A 166 0.50 -3.05 -9.80
C PHE A 166 1.48 -3.75 -10.76
N PHE A 167 1.48 -5.08 -10.80
CA PHE A 167 2.32 -5.90 -11.67
C PHE A 167 1.64 -6.33 -12.97
N GLU A 168 0.57 -5.66 -13.40
CA GLU A 168 -0.16 -6.06 -14.61
C GLU A 168 0.77 -6.13 -15.85
N LYS A 169 1.70 -5.17 -15.98
CA LYS A 169 2.66 -5.10 -17.09
C LYS A 169 3.56 -6.34 -17.16
N GLU A 170 3.94 -6.88 -16.00
CA GLU A 170 4.77 -8.08 -15.87
C GLU A 170 3.97 -9.37 -16.03
N LEU A 171 2.75 -9.40 -15.49
CA LEU A 171 1.90 -10.59 -15.50
C LEU A 171 1.32 -10.87 -16.89
N LYS A 172 0.94 -9.84 -17.65
CA LYS A 172 0.48 -9.85 -19.05
C LYS A 172 -0.79 -10.66 -19.36
N THR A 173 -1.07 -11.73 -18.62
CA THR A 173 -2.22 -12.61 -18.86
C THR A 173 -3.12 -12.71 -17.64
N THR A 174 -4.43 -12.79 -17.86
CA THR A 174 -5.43 -12.95 -16.80
C THR A 174 -5.17 -14.18 -15.95
N SER A 175 -4.74 -15.30 -16.54
CA SER A 175 -4.43 -16.51 -15.79
C SER A 175 -3.29 -16.31 -14.79
N ARG A 176 -2.21 -15.61 -15.18
CA ARG A 176 -1.10 -15.30 -14.26
C ARG A 176 -1.52 -14.34 -13.15
N MET A 177 -2.37 -13.37 -13.49
CA MET A 177 -2.99 -12.47 -12.51
C MET A 177 -3.82 -13.25 -11.49
N MET A 178 -4.66 -14.18 -11.93
CA MET A 178 -5.48 -15.02 -11.05
C MET A 178 -4.65 -15.96 -10.18
N VAL A 179 -3.61 -16.59 -10.73
CA VAL A 179 -2.71 -17.46 -9.95
C VAL A 179 -2.02 -16.67 -8.84
N LEU A 180 -1.46 -15.50 -9.16
CA LEU A 180 -0.83 -14.64 -8.17
C LEU A 180 -1.84 -14.16 -7.12
N LEU A 181 -3.04 -13.76 -7.54
CA LEU A 181 -4.13 -13.35 -6.65
C LEU A 181 -4.44 -14.47 -5.65
N VAL A 182 -4.65 -15.70 -6.13
CA VAL A 182 -4.96 -16.85 -5.27
C VAL A 182 -3.84 -17.12 -4.28
N ILE A 183 -2.58 -17.11 -4.72
CA ILE A 183 -1.42 -17.31 -3.83
C ILE A 183 -1.38 -16.24 -2.73
N LEU A 184 -1.52 -14.97 -3.11
CA LEU A 184 -1.47 -13.86 -2.17
C LEU A 184 -2.66 -13.86 -1.19
N THR A 185 -3.86 -14.23 -1.64
CA THR A 185 -5.03 -14.38 -0.76
C THR A 185 -4.84 -15.48 0.28
N VAL A 186 -4.15 -16.59 -0.02
CA VAL A 186 -3.83 -17.61 0.99
C VAL A 186 -2.93 -17.03 2.08
N ILE A 187 -1.89 -16.31 1.67
CA ILE A 187 -0.93 -15.70 2.60
C ILE A 187 -1.63 -14.68 3.50
N GLN A 188 -2.43 -13.79 2.90
CA GLN A 188 -3.17 -12.78 3.63
C GLN A 188 -4.22 -13.39 4.58
N ALA A 189 -4.98 -14.38 4.10
CA ALA A 189 -5.94 -15.11 4.91
C ALA A 189 -5.27 -15.79 6.11
N TYR A 190 -4.09 -16.38 5.92
CA TYR A 190 -3.32 -16.98 7.00
C TYR A 190 -2.91 -15.95 8.05
N ILE A 191 -2.33 -14.83 7.64
CA ILE A 191 -1.90 -13.75 8.54
C ILE A 191 -3.08 -13.26 9.38
N TRP A 192 -4.19 -12.88 8.74
CA TRP A 192 -5.33 -12.32 9.45
C TRP A 192 -6.07 -13.35 10.31
N THR A 193 -6.23 -14.58 9.83
CA THR A 193 -6.83 -15.64 10.65
C THR A 193 -5.96 -15.90 11.87
N ALA A 194 -4.63 -16.00 11.72
CA ALA A 194 -3.70 -16.21 12.83
C ALA A 194 -3.80 -15.08 13.87
N ILE A 195 -3.79 -13.82 13.45
CA ILE A 195 -3.92 -12.65 14.35
C ILE A 195 -5.20 -12.73 15.19
N ILE A 196 -6.33 -13.10 14.57
CA ILE A 196 -7.63 -13.14 15.25
C ILE A 196 -7.80 -14.40 16.12
N TYR A 197 -7.37 -15.56 15.61
CA TYR A 197 -7.51 -16.83 16.31
C TYR A 197 -6.55 -16.96 17.49
N LEU A 198 -5.28 -16.61 17.30
CA LEU A 198 -4.26 -16.73 18.34
C LEU A 198 -4.24 -15.51 19.27
N GLY A 199 -4.81 -14.38 18.85
CA GLY A 199 -4.80 -13.13 19.61
C GLY A 199 -3.44 -12.43 19.56
N LEU A 200 -3.28 -11.36 20.35
CA LEU A 200 -2.05 -10.53 20.40
C LEU A 200 -0.80 -11.32 20.86
N GLU A 201 -0.96 -12.44 21.57
CA GLU A 201 0.15 -13.32 21.95
C GLU A 201 0.71 -14.10 20.75
N GLY A 202 -0.12 -14.44 19.75
CA GLY A 202 0.30 -15.11 18.51
C GLY A 202 0.98 -14.21 17.47
N LEU A 203 0.97 -12.88 17.65
CA LEU A 203 1.73 -11.96 16.80
C LEU A 203 3.25 -12.14 16.98
N GLY A 204 3.70 -12.51 18.17
CA GLY A 204 5.10 -12.89 18.43
C GLY A 204 5.50 -14.14 17.64
N ASP A 205 4.61 -15.13 17.58
CA ASP A 205 4.81 -16.36 16.81
C ASP A 205 4.75 -16.12 15.30
N LEU A 206 3.91 -15.20 14.83
CA LEU A 206 3.86 -14.78 13.41
C LEU A 206 5.18 -14.09 12.99
N VAL A 207 5.70 -13.19 13.83
CA VAL A 207 7.01 -12.55 13.61
C VAL A 207 8.13 -13.59 13.66
N GLY A 208 8.08 -14.54 14.59
CA GLY A 208 9.05 -15.65 14.68
C GLY A 208 9.00 -16.59 13.47
N PHE A 209 7.81 -16.92 12.98
CA PHE A 209 7.64 -17.73 11.77
C PHE A 209 8.17 -17.02 10.52
N LEU A 210 7.83 -15.74 10.34
CA LEU A 210 8.32 -14.95 9.21
C LEU A 210 9.84 -14.73 9.28
N TRP A 211 10.40 -14.58 10.48
CA TRP A 211 11.85 -14.49 10.70
C TRP A 211 12.54 -15.79 10.29
N ASN A 212 12.03 -16.95 10.74
CA ASN A 212 12.58 -18.27 10.39
C ASN A 212 12.39 -18.63 8.91
N LEU A 213 11.45 -18.01 8.19
CA LEU A 213 11.27 -18.20 6.75
C LEU A 213 12.30 -17.40 5.93
N LEU A 214 12.90 -16.36 6.53
CA LEU A 214 13.81 -15.42 5.89
C LEU A 214 15.29 -15.65 6.24
N THR A 215 15.57 -16.55 7.20
CA THR A 215 16.92 -17.00 7.60
C THR A 215 17.13 -18.46 7.24
#